data_AF-V4NKB2-F1
#
_entry.id   AF-V4NKB2-F1
#
_cell.length_a   1.000
_cell.length_b   1.000
_cell.length_c   1.000
_cell.angle_alpha   90.00
_cell.angle_beta   90.00
_cell.angle_gamma   90.00
#
_symmetry.space_group_name_H-M   'P 1'
#
loop_
_entity.id
_entity.type
_entity.pdbx_description
1 polymer ?
#
loop_
_entity_poly.entity_id
_entity_poly.type
_entity_poly.pdbx_seq_one_letter_code
_entity_poly.pdbx_strand_id
1 'polypeptide(L)'
;MKRIFGAMILVLALVSGDVFAAPDGDSLTFEGLKTRPTAEIAAHLLTADEAAEIAAHKTLPGVVANAPPSSVQLFARAEPAIEGICRRTVYHVDLLHPKASDPDWADPKRVVRVDRVRKSGQIALGKACGNSLRFAWVQPSGNQEEAMRVLVWLDEMRAETKIGKRPKITVTCVTDTTMTCTDNAWTFLAHLPLENTFIIERSSENLWVICVPLTEPGGLYWEIRVSVDTEGLSSLALRQRIPAPF
;
A
#
# COMPACT_ATOMS: atom_id res chain seq x y z
N MET A 1 59.37 -4.97 -47.68
CA MET A 1 58.99 -3.85 -46.80
C MET A 1 58.38 -4.41 -45.52
N LYS A 2 58.65 -3.74 -44.40
CA LYS A 2 58.62 -4.24 -43.01
C LYS A 2 57.22 -4.67 -42.54
N ARG A 3 57.17 -5.83 -41.86
CA ARG A 3 56.07 -6.28 -40.99
C ARG A 3 56.15 -5.49 -39.68
N ILE A 4 55.03 -4.97 -39.18
CA ILE A 4 54.91 -4.45 -37.82
C ILE A 4 53.74 -5.18 -37.15
N PHE A 5 54.10 -5.98 -36.16
CA PHE A 5 53.23 -6.55 -35.13
C PHE A 5 52.65 -5.40 -34.29
N GLY A 6 51.33 -5.28 -34.22
CA GLY A 6 50.63 -4.41 -33.28
C GLY A 6 50.06 -5.25 -32.15
N ALA A 7 50.64 -5.14 -30.96
CA ALA A 7 50.25 -5.84 -29.76
C ALA A 7 48.84 -5.44 -29.31
N MET A 8 48.03 -6.45 -29.01
CA MET A 8 46.71 -6.36 -28.40
C MET A 8 46.89 -6.08 -26.90
N ILE A 9 46.59 -4.86 -26.46
CA ILE A 9 46.54 -4.51 -25.04
C ILE A 9 45.11 -4.80 -24.56
N LEU A 10 44.94 -5.94 -23.90
CA LEU A 10 43.74 -6.29 -23.16
C LEU A 10 43.84 -5.61 -21.78
N VAL A 11 43.14 -4.48 -21.60
CA VAL A 11 42.96 -3.88 -20.27
C VAL A 11 41.83 -4.62 -19.57
N LEU A 12 42.17 -5.60 -18.72
CA LEU A 12 41.26 -6.06 -17.67
C LEU A 12 41.08 -4.91 -16.69
N ALA A 13 40.00 -4.14 -16.87
CA ALA A 13 39.46 -3.35 -15.78
C ALA A 13 38.84 -4.33 -14.78
N LEU A 14 39.64 -4.76 -13.80
CA LEU A 14 39.16 -5.23 -12.51
C LEU A 14 38.31 -4.11 -11.94
N VAL A 15 36.99 -4.16 -12.16
CA VAL A 15 36.04 -3.41 -11.36
C VAL A 15 36.23 -3.94 -9.96
N SER A 16 37.00 -3.17 -9.20
CA SER A 16 37.10 -3.30 -7.76
C SER A 16 35.65 -3.22 -7.30
N GLY A 17 35.11 -4.35 -6.82
CA GLY A 17 33.86 -4.31 -6.09
C GLY A 17 34.11 -3.39 -4.93
N ASP A 18 33.56 -2.18 -5.00
CA ASP A 18 33.35 -1.35 -3.84
C ASP A 18 32.49 -2.20 -2.92
N VAL A 19 33.17 -2.87 -1.98
CA VAL A 19 32.57 -3.33 -0.76
C VAL A 19 31.99 -2.06 -0.16
N PHE A 20 30.68 -1.86 -0.32
CA PHE A 20 29.93 -0.89 0.45
C PHE A 20 30.14 -1.27 1.90
N ALA A 21 31.16 -0.67 2.52
CA ALA A 21 31.23 -0.56 3.95
C ALA A 21 29.92 0.10 4.37
N ALA A 22 29.11 -0.62 5.15
CA ALA A 22 28.01 0.00 5.87
C ALA A 22 28.59 1.23 6.59
N PRO A 23 27.96 2.41 6.49
CA PRO A 23 28.49 3.60 7.11
C PRO A 23 28.56 3.38 8.63
N ASP A 24 29.76 3.19 9.16
CA ASP A 24 30.02 3.34 10.58
C ASP A 24 29.82 4.83 10.92
N GLY A 25 28.82 5.13 11.77
CA GLY A 25 28.93 6.28 12.66
C GLY A 25 27.78 7.28 12.79
N ASP A 26 26.54 7.01 12.36
CA ASP A 26 25.41 7.82 12.84
C ASP A 26 24.16 6.98 13.08
N SER A 27 24.02 6.48 14.32
CA SER A 27 22.87 5.67 14.73
C SER A 27 21.56 6.43 14.48
N LEU A 28 20.54 5.74 13.98
CA LEU A 28 19.22 6.34 13.80
C LEU A 28 18.55 6.52 15.17
N THR A 29 18.13 7.74 15.49
CA THR A 29 17.42 8.07 16.75
C THR A 29 15.92 8.28 16.52
N PHE A 30 15.12 8.31 17.59
CA PHE A 30 13.68 8.61 17.46
C PHE A 30 13.41 10.00 16.86
N GLU A 31 14.26 10.98 17.15
CA GLU A 31 14.25 12.29 16.48
C GLU A 31 14.61 12.16 14.99
N GLY A 32 15.64 11.36 14.69
CA GLY A 32 16.09 11.07 13.33
C GLY A 32 14.98 10.51 12.43
N LEU A 33 14.03 9.74 12.99
CA LEU A 33 12.85 9.24 12.26
C LEU A 33 11.90 10.34 11.74
N LYS A 34 12.05 11.59 12.20
CA LYS A 34 11.22 12.72 11.78
C LYS A 34 11.98 13.71 10.90
N THR A 35 13.31 13.74 11.04
CA THR A 35 14.16 14.79 10.48
C THR A 35 15.06 14.29 9.35
N ARG A 36 15.41 13.01 9.32
CA ARG A 36 16.28 12.45 8.28
C ARG A 36 15.51 12.17 6.98
N PRO A 37 16.19 12.20 5.82
CA PRO A 37 15.62 11.77 4.55
C PRO A 37 15.13 10.32 4.58
N THR A 38 14.07 10.02 3.81
CA THR A 38 13.51 8.67 3.68
C THR A 38 14.56 7.61 3.31
N ALA A 39 15.47 7.92 2.39
CA ALA A 39 16.48 6.97 1.93
C ALA A 39 17.45 6.55 3.06
N GLU A 40 17.84 7.51 3.91
CA GLU A 40 18.68 7.22 5.08
C GLU A 40 17.93 6.39 6.11
N ILE A 41 16.67 6.76 6.42
CA ILE A 41 15.82 6.00 7.33
C ILE A 41 15.67 4.55 6.84
N ALA A 42 15.39 4.35 5.54
CA ALA A 42 15.25 3.03 4.95
C ALA A 42 16.54 2.21 5.05
N ALA A 43 17.70 2.80 4.75
CA ALA A 43 19.00 2.15 4.84
C ALA A 43 19.37 1.69 6.26
N HIS A 44 18.87 2.37 7.29
CA HIS A 44 19.05 1.95 8.69
C HIS A 44 18.08 0.85 9.15
N LEU A 45 16.89 0.77 8.54
CA LEU A 45 15.80 -0.07 9.04
C LEU A 45 15.59 -1.36 8.23
N LEU A 46 16.07 -1.41 6.99
CA LEU A 46 15.86 -2.52 6.05
C LEU A 46 17.18 -3.04 5.49
N THR A 47 17.12 -4.16 4.77
CA THR A 47 18.26 -4.61 3.96
C THR A 47 18.54 -3.63 2.80
N ALA A 48 19.74 -3.66 2.24
CA ALA A 48 20.12 -2.74 1.15
C ALA A 48 19.17 -2.84 -0.06
N ASP A 49 18.79 -4.06 -0.45
CA ASP A 49 17.89 -4.32 -1.57
C ASP A 49 16.49 -3.73 -1.32
N GLU A 50 15.96 -3.93 -0.12
CA GLU A 50 14.64 -3.41 0.28
C GLU A 50 14.67 -1.88 0.48
N ALA A 51 15.79 -1.32 0.94
CA ALA A 51 15.94 0.12 1.14
C ALA A 51 15.96 0.87 -0.20
N ALA A 52 16.56 0.28 -1.24
CA ALA A 52 16.70 0.89 -2.57
C ALA A 52 15.36 1.18 -3.26
N GLU A 53 14.31 0.40 -2.94
CA GLU A 53 12.98 0.60 -3.51
C GLU A 53 12.12 1.63 -2.77
N ILE A 54 12.52 2.12 -1.59
CA ILE A 54 11.68 3.02 -0.77
C ILE A 54 11.59 4.43 -1.37
N ALA A 55 10.37 4.95 -1.46
CA ALA A 55 10.05 6.29 -1.95
C ALA A 55 9.60 7.25 -0.84
N ALA A 56 8.90 6.74 0.17
CA ALA A 56 8.36 7.55 1.26
C ALA A 56 8.37 6.78 2.58
N HIS A 57 8.27 7.50 3.69
CA HIS A 57 8.06 6.91 5.00
C HIS A 57 6.97 7.63 5.77
N LYS A 58 6.40 6.94 6.76
CA LYS A 58 5.49 7.50 7.76
C LYS A 58 5.83 6.93 9.12
N THR A 59 6.15 7.80 10.06
CA THR A 59 6.41 7.45 11.45
C THR A 59 5.09 7.43 12.21
N LEU A 60 4.77 6.30 12.86
CA LEU A 60 3.54 6.13 13.61
C LEU A 60 3.76 6.47 15.09
N PRO A 61 2.87 7.28 15.71
CA PRO A 61 3.03 7.69 17.09
C PRO A 61 2.97 6.49 18.04
N GLY A 62 3.51 6.66 19.25
CA GLY A 62 3.27 5.74 20.34
C GLY A 62 1.81 5.76 20.82
N VAL A 63 1.41 4.74 21.58
CA VAL A 63 0.03 4.54 22.04
C VAL A 63 -0.41 5.60 23.07
N VAL A 64 0.53 6.17 23.81
CA VAL A 64 0.27 7.24 24.80
C VAL A 64 0.89 8.56 24.34
N ALA A 65 0.32 9.68 24.79
CA ALA A 65 0.85 11.00 24.48
C ALA A 65 2.33 11.10 24.88
N ASN A 66 3.15 11.66 23.99
CA ASN A 66 4.60 11.81 24.14
C ASN A 66 5.41 10.50 24.19
N ALA A 67 4.79 9.33 23.95
CA ALA A 67 5.57 8.11 23.76
C ALA A 67 6.43 8.20 22.50
N PRO A 68 7.61 7.52 22.50
CA PRO A 68 8.39 7.36 21.29
C PRO A 68 7.55 6.66 20.20
N PRO A 69 7.88 6.88 18.91
CA PRO A 69 7.23 6.20 17.80
C PRO A 69 7.17 4.69 17.97
N SER A 70 6.04 4.09 17.62
CA SER A 70 5.83 2.64 17.76
C SER A 70 6.26 1.83 16.56
N SER A 71 6.18 2.44 15.39
CA SER A 71 6.54 1.80 14.14
C SER A 71 6.81 2.83 13.06
N VAL A 72 7.47 2.38 12.00
CA VAL A 72 7.69 3.14 10.78
C VAL A 72 7.11 2.35 9.62
N GLN A 73 6.30 3.01 8.79
CA GLN A 73 5.86 2.46 7.52
C GLN A 73 6.76 3.01 6.42
N LEU A 74 7.43 2.13 5.67
CA LEU A 74 8.26 2.49 4.52
C LEU A 74 7.54 2.03 3.26
N PHE A 75 7.24 2.98 2.37
CA PHE A 75 6.48 2.75 1.14
C PHE A 75 7.44 2.60 -0.03
N ALA A 76 7.46 1.43 -0.66
CA ALA A 76 8.18 1.22 -1.91
C ALA A 76 7.60 2.10 -3.03
N ARG A 77 8.42 2.36 -4.06
CA ARG A 77 8.00 2.99 -5.30
C ARG A 77 6.84 2.20 -5.90
N ALA A 78 5.85 2.93 -6.40
CA ALA A 78 4.75 2.31 -7.12
C ALA A 78 5.24 1.80 -8.48
N GLU A 79 4.80 0.59 -8.84
CA GLU A 79 5.10 -0.03 -10.13
C GLU A 79 3.81 -0.52 -10.80
N PRO A 80 3.78 -0.57 -12.14
CA PRO A 80 2.69 -1.21 -12.87
C PRO A 80 2.59 -2.69 -12.50
N ALA A 81 1.37 -3.18 -12.25
CA ALA A 81 1.14 -4.58 -11.92
C ALA A 81 0.40 -5.32 -13.06
N ILE A 82 -0.77 -4.81 -13.41
CA ILE A 82 -1.58 -5.21 -14.57
C ILE A 82 -2.15 -3.94 -15.22
N GLU A 83 -2.81 -4.05 -16.37
CA GLU A 83 -3.40 -2.89 -17.03
C GLU A 83 -4.32 -2.11 -16.08
N GLY A 84 -4.08 -0.81 -15.97
CA GLY A 84 -4.88 0.08 -15.11
C GLY A 84 -4.64 -0.08 -13.61
N ILE A 85 -3.70 -0.93 -13.16
CA ILE A 85 -3.40 -1.14 -11.74
C ILE A 85 -1.92 -0.93 -11.44
N CYS A 86 -1.69 -0.15 -10.40
CA CYS A 86 -0.38 0.01 -9.78
C CYS A 86 -0.33 -0.76 -8.46
N ARG A 87 0.84 -1.30 -8.13
CA ARG A 87 1.10 -1.91 -6.83
C ARG A 87 2.30 -1.27 -6.15
N ARG A 88 2.36 -1.42 -4.83
CA ARG A 88 3.58 -1.19 -4.05
C ARG A 88 3.62 -2.07 -2.83
N THR A 89 4.82 -2.35 -2.37
CA THR A 89 5.08 -2.98 -1.08
C THR A 89 5.12 -1.91 0.01
N VAL A 90 4.59 -2.23 1.19
CA VAL A 90 4.79 -1.45 2.41
C VAL A 90 5.47 -2.32 3.45
N TYR A 91 6.57 -1.81 3.99
CA TYR A 91 7.28 -2.40 5.11
C TYR A 91 6.82 -1.76 6.40
N HIS A 92 6.30 -2.57 7.32
CA HIS A 92 5.96 -2.17 8.67
C HIS A 92 7.09 -2.58 9.58
N VAL A 93 7.87 -1.59 10.02
CA VAL A 93 9.00 -1.78 10.92
C VAL A 93 8.51 -1.47 12.33
N ASP A 94 8.25 -2.51 13.12
CA ASP A 94 7.92 -2.39 14.53
C ASP A 94 9.20 -2.06 15.31
N LEU A 95 9.15 -1.03 16.15
CA LEU A 95 10.31 -0.57 16.92
C LEU A 95 10.31 -1.20 18.31
N LEU A 96 11.48 -1.63 18.76
CA LEU A 96 11.67 -2.11 20.10
C LEU A 96 11.55 -0.95 21.09
N HIS A 97 10.52 -0.99 21.93
CA HIS A 97 10.34 0.02 22.96
C HIS A 97 11.10 -0.32 24.24
N PRO A 98 11.79 0.64 24.84
CA PRO A 98 12.20 0.52 26.22
C PRO A 98 10.98 0.42 27.13
N LYS A 99 11.13 -0.28 28.26
CA LYS A 99 10.07 -0.34 29.28
C LYS A 99 9.79 1.08 29.78
N ALA A 100 8.52 1.41 30.03
CA ALA A 100 8.15 2.71 30.60
C ALA A 100 8.80 3.02 31.96
N SER A 101 9.34 2.00 32.63
CA SER A 101 10.12 2.13 33.87
C SER A 101 11.56 2.64 33.64
N ASP A 102 12.03 2.69 32.40
CA ASP A 102 13.34 3.23 32.05
C ASP A 102 13.29 4.76 32.11
N PRO A 103 14.15 5.43 32.89
CA PRO A 103 14.11 6.89 33.07
C PRO A 103 14.20 7.67 31.75
N ASP A 104 14.85 7.10 30.72
CA ASP A 104 15.06 7.73 29.42
C ASP A 104 14.19 7.09 28.33
N TRP A 105 13.06 6.48 28.70
CA TRP A 105 12.18 5.77 27.76
C TRP A 105 11.60 6.67 26.67
N ALA A 106 11.46 7.97 26.95
CA ALA A 106 10.92 8.98 26.04
C ALA A 106 12.00 9.92 25.46
N ASP A 107 13.30 9.64 25.67
CA ASP A 107 14.37 10.48 25.13
C ASP A 107 14.38 10.44 23.59
N PRO A 108 14.15 11.58 22.89
CA PRO A 108 14.17 11.64 21.43
C PRO A 108 15.53 11.27 20.82
N LYS A 109 16.63 11.39 21.57
CA LYS A 109 17.98 11.03 21.10
C LYS A 109 18.30 9.55 21.22
N ARG A 110 17.38 8.76 21.78
CA ARG A 110 17.58 7.33 21.94
C ARG A 110 17.65 6.63 20.58
N VAL A 111 18.59 5.71 20.46
CA VAL A 111 18.81 4.90 19.25
C VAL A 111 17.62 3.97 19.03
N VAL A 112 17.10 4.01 17.81
CA VAL A 112 16.05 3.13 17.32
C VAL A 112 16.59 1.72 17.19
N ARG A 113 15.80 0.75 17.66
CA ARG A 113 16.07 -0.68 17.46
C ARG A 113 14.85 -1.30 16.80
N VAL A 114 15.09 -2.16 15.81
CA VAL A 114 14.04 -2.90 15.11
C VAL A 114 13.68 -4.13 15.94
N ASP A 115 12.40 -4.30 16.24
CA ASP A 115 11.87 -5.54 16.82
C ASP A 115 11.51 -6.54 15.70
N ARG A 116 10.74 -6.07 14.72
CA ARG A 116 10.25 -6.90 13.62
C ARG A 116 9.97 -6.07 12.38
N VAL A 117 10.21 -6.67 11.21
CA VAL A 117 9.77 -6.12 9.91
C VAL A 117 8.69 -7.03 9.33
N ARG A 118 7.58 -6.45 8.87
CA ARG A 118 6.50 -7.15 8.15
C ARG A 118 6.25 -6.48 6.81
N LYS A 119 5.81 -7.25 5.82
CA LYS A 119 5.43 -6.73 4.50
C LYS A 119 3.94 -6.84 4.30
N SER A 120 3.40 -5.92 3.52
CA SER A 120 2.02 -5.98 3.03
C SER A 120 1.94 -5.32 1.66
N GLY A 121 1.00 -5.79 0.84
CA GLY A 121 0.74 -5.21 -0.47
C GLY A 121 -0.28 -4.08 -0.41
N GLN A 122 -0.05 -3.07 -1.23
CA GLN A 122 -1.08 -2.10 -1.59
C GLN A 122 -1.26 -2.04 -3.10
N ILE A 123 -2.48 -1.75 -3.53
CA ILE A 123 -2.82 -1.58 -4.95
C ILE A 123 -3.64 -0.31 -5.17
N ALA A 124 -3.54 0.28 -6.36
CA ALA A 124 -4.26 1.48 -6.74
C ALA A 124 -4.74 1.37 -8.19
N LEU A 125 -5.94 1.89 -8.46
CA LEU A 125 -6.44 2.07 -9.82
C LEU A 125 -5.77 3.30 -10.45
N GLY A 126 -5.10 3.12 -11.58
CA GLY A 126 -4.40 4.19 -12.29
C GLY A 126 -3.64 3.72 -13.52
N LYS A 127 -3.67 4.53 -14.59
CA LYS A 127 -2.94 4.24 -15.85
C LYS A 127 -1.43 4.50 -15.74
N ALA A 128 -1.01 5.36 -14.83
CA ALA A 128 0.38 5.69 -14.58
C ALA A 128 0.67 5.64 -13.08
N CYS A 129 1.73 4.92 -12.69
CA CYS A 129 2.08 4.72 -11.29
C CYS A 129 2.85 5.91 -10.77
N GLY A 130 2.10 6.86 -10.20
CA GLY A 130 2.63 8.06 -9.57
C GLY A 130 2.29 8.14 -8.08
N ASN A 131 2.94 9.07 -7.39
CA ASN A 131 2.77 9.29 -5.96
C ASN A 131 1.40 9.88 -5.58
N SER A 132 0.62 10.37 -6.55
CA SER A 132 -0.72 10.94 -6.33
C SER A 132 -1.84 9.90 -6.28
N LEU A 133 -1.56 8.63 -6.58
CA LEU A 133 -2.55 7.57 -6.51
C LEU A 133 -2.91 7.26 -5.05
N ARG A 134 -4.19 6.93 -4.81
CA ARG A 134 -4.64 6.41 -3.52
C ARG A 134 -4.52 4.90 -3.53
N PHE A 135 -3.71 4.41 -2.62
CA PHE A 135 -3.38 3.00 -2.49
C PHE A 135 -4.28 2.34 -1.45
N ALA A 136 -5.00 1.31 -1.87
CA ALA A 136 -5.78 0.43 -1.02
C ALA A 136 -4.90 -0.62 -0.35
N TRP A 137 -5.15 -0.89 0.93
CA TRP A 137 -4.56 -2.03 1.62
C TRP A 137 -5.25 -3.33 1.19
N VAL A 138 -4.47 -4.32 0.77
CA VAL A 138 -4.97 -5.69 0.59
C VAL A 138 -4.78 -6.43 1.91
N GLN A 139 -5.88 -6.89 2.50
CA GLN A 139 -5.83 -7.63 3.76
C GLN A 139 -5.21 -9.02 3.57
N PRO A 140 -4.51 -9.58 4.57
CA PRO A 140 -3.77 -10.85 4.43
C PRO A 140 -4.60 -12.06 4.00
N SER A 141 -5.92 -12.04 4.23
CA SER A 141 -6.83 -13.11 3.81
C SER A 141 -7.02 -13.20 2.29
N GLY A 142 -6.72 -12.13 1.54
CA GLY A 142 -6.80 -12.09 0.09
C GLY A 142 -5.43 -12.11 -0.58
N ASN A 143 -5.28 -12.88 -1.66
CA ASN A 143 -4.11 -12.75 -2.53
C ASN A 143 -4.19 -11.42 -3.30
N GLN A 144 -3.08 -10.67 -3.35
CA GLN A 144 -2.96 -9.42 -4.09
C GLN A 144 -3.31 -9.57 -5.57
N GLU A 145 -2.96 -10.67 -6.22
CA GLU A 145 -3.31 -10.92 -7.63
C GLU A 145 -4.83 -11.04 -7.85
N GLU A 146 -5.51 -11.72 -6.95
CA GLU A 146 -6.97 -11.82 -6.99
C GLU A 146 -7.63 -10.47 -6.69
N ALA A 147 -7.12 -9.74 -5.68
CA ALA A 147 -7.60 -8.41 -5.34
C ALA A 147 -7.52 -7.44 -6.53
N MET A 148 -6.42 -7.49 -7.30
CA MET A 148 -6.25 -6.68 -8.52
C MET A 148 -7.28 -7.06 -9.58
N ARG A 149 -7.49 -8.36 -9.84
CA ARG A 149 -8.50 -8.83 -10.82
C ARG A 149 -9.91 -8.39 -10.43
N VAL A 150 -10.26 -8.51 -9.15
CA VAL A 150 -11.56 -8.07 -8.64
C VAL A 150 -11.75 -6.56 -8.80
N LEU A 151 -10.70 -5.77 -8.53
CA LEU A 151 -10.76 -4.31 -8.68
C LEU A 151 -10.88 -3.87 -10.14
N VAL A 152 -10.12 -4.48 -11.06
CA VAL A 152 -10.24 -4.22 -12.51
C VAL A 152 -11.64 -4.56 -12.99
N TRP A 153 -12.13 -5.75 -12.64
CA TRP A 153 -13.46 -6.19 -13.03
C TRP A 153 -14.55 -5.23 -12.51
N LEU A 154 -14.43 -4.75 -11.26
CA LEU A 154 -15.37 -3.78 -10.71
C LEU A 154 -15.30 -2.42 -11.44
N ASP A 155 -14.11 -2.01 -11.87
CA ASP A 155 -13.93 -0.79 -12.66
C ASP A 155 -14.51 -0.91 -14.08
N GLU A 156 -14.33 -2.06 -14.73
CA GLU A 156 -14.95 -2.37 -16.02
C GLU A 156 -16.47 -2.31 -15.92
N MET A 157 -17.05 -2.96 -14.90
CA MET A 157 -18.48 -2.92 -14.62
C MET A 157 -19.00 -1.49 -14.39
N ARG A 158 -18.26 -0.69 -13.64
CA ARG A 158 -18.55 0.74 -13.46
C ARG A 158 -18.56 1.46 -14.80
N ALA A 159 -17.55 1.23 -15.65
CA ALA A 159 -17.43 1.86 -16.96
C ALA A 159 -18.54 1.43 -17.93
N GLU A 160 -18.90 0.14 -17.96
CA GLU A 160 -20.00 -0.38 -18.76
C GLU A 160 -21.35 0.19 -18.31
N THR A 161 -21.56 0.31 -16.99
CA THR A 161 -22.79 0.88 -16.44
C THR A 161 -22.93 2.36 -16.78
N LYS A 162 -21.83 3.13 -16.84
CA LYS A 162 -21.84 4.54 -17.28
C LYS A 162 -22.36 4.72 -18.71
N ILE A 163 -22.14 3.75 -19.59
CA ILE A 163 -22.64 3.77 -20.98
C ILE A 163 -23.98 3.04 -21.15
N GLY A 164 -24.67 2.72 -20.05
CA GLY A 164 -26.01 2.14 -20.06
C GLY A 164 -26.07 0.62 -20.23
N LYS A 165 -24.93 -0.07 -20.30
CA LYS A 165 -24.91 -1.55 -20.28
C LYS A 165 -25.19 -2.06 -18.88
N ARG A 166 -25.92 -3.17 -18.78
CA ARG A 166 -26.21 -3.83 -17.50
C ARG A 166 -25.89 -5.32 -17.63
N PRO A 167 -24.71 -5.76 -17.15
CA PRO A 167 -24.34 -7.15 -17.16
C PRO A 167 -25.33 -8.00 -16.35
N LYS A 168 -25.42 -9.29 -16.66
CA LYS A 168 -26.37 -10.23 -16.04
C LYS A 168 -25.91 -10.64 -14.64
N ILE A 169 -25.92 -9.68 -13.72
CA ILE A 169 -25.55 -9.87 -12.32
C ILE A 169 -26.61 -9.26 -11.42
N THR A 170 -26.68 -9.73 -10.18
CA THR A 170 -27.56 -9.11 -9.19
C THR A 170 -26.83 -7.95 -8.52
N VAL A 171 -27.39 -6.75 -8.58
CA VAL A 171 -26.86 -5.57 -7.86
C VAL A 171 -27.88 -5.12 -6.84
N THR A 172 -27.53 -5.21 -5.56
CA THR A 172 -28.34 -4.72 -4.45
C THR A 172 -27.67 -3.52 -3.80
N CYS A 173 -28.48 -2.61 -3.25
CA CYS A 173 -27.99 -1.42 -2.56
C CYS A 173 -28.78 -1.27 -1.26
N VAL A 174 -28.05 -1.22 -0.14
CA VAL A 174 -28.59 -1.16 1.22
C VAL A 174 -27.94 0.00 1.93
N THR A 175 -28.72 0.89 2.55
CA THR A 175 -28.17 2.03 3.28
C THR A 175 -28.61 1.93 4.73
N ASP A 176 -27.65 1.91 5.66
CA ASP A 176 -27.96 1.97 7.10
C ASP A 176 -28.29 3.42 7.56
N THR A 177 -28.23 4.38 6.64
CA THR A 177 -28.41 5.82 6.88
C THR A 177 -29.61 6.36 6.10
N THR A 178 -29.92 7.64 6.29
CA THR A 178 -30.97 8.38 5.56
C THR A 178 -30.60 8.72 4.11
N MET A 179 -29.34 8.48 3.68
CA MET A 179 -28.92 8.66 2.30
C MET A 179 -29.40 7.46 1.48
N THR A 180 -30.47 7.65 0.73
CA THR A 180 -31.12 6.62 -0.07
C THR A 180 -30.25 6.24 -1.28
N CYS A 181 -30.25 4.95 -1.63
CA CYS A 181 -29.93 4.43 -2.97
C CYS A 181 -30.95 4.99 -3.99
N THR A 182 -30.95 6.30 -4.18
CA THR A 182 -32.15 7.12 -4.43
C THR A 182 -32.86 6.83 -5.74
N ASP A 183 -32.14 6.37 -6.78
CA ASP A 183 -32.76 6.16 -8.09
C ASP A 183 -32.59 4.73 -8.64
N ASN A 184 -31.42 4.10 -8.44
CA ASN A 184 -31.11 2.74 -8.90
C ASN A 184 -29.72 2.31 -8.41
N ALA A 185 -29.54 1.06 -7.97
CA ALA A 185 -28.24 0.50 -7.61
C ALA A 185 -27.23 0.58 -8.77
N TRP A 186 -27.69 0.47 -10.01
CA TRP A 186 -26.87 0.63 -11.22
C TRP A 186 -26.38 2.06 -11.41
N THR A 187 -27.23 3.06 -11.19
CA THR A 187 -26.82 4.48 -11.28
C THR A 187 -25.71 4.76 -10.29
N PHE A 188 -25.81 4.19 -9.09
CA PHE A 188 -24.77 4.32 -8.09
C PHE A 188 -23.47 3.60 -8.49
N LEU A 189 -23.54 2.34 -8.95
CA LEU A 189 -22.38 1.59 -9.45
C LEU A 189 -21.59 2.40 -10.49
N ALA A 190 -22.30 3.08 -11.41
CA ALA A 190 -21.68 3.94 -12.41
C ALA A 190 -20.89 5.13 -11.83
N HIS A 191 -21.21 5.60 -10.63
CA HIS A 191 -20.58 6.79 -10.01
C HIS A 191 -19.65 6.46 -8.83
N LEU A 192 -19.41 5.18 -8.56
CA LEU A 192 -18.49 4.76 -7.50
C LEU A 192 -17.08 5.33 -7.72
N PRO A 193 -16.50 6.07 -6.75
CA PRO A 193 -15.15 6.62 -6.89
C PRO A 193 -14.10 5.57 -6.52
N LEU A 194 -13.99 4.50 -7.31
CA LEU A 194 -13.10 3.35 -7.04
C LEU A 194 -11.62 3.74 -6.92
N GLU A 195 -11.21 4.85 -7.53
CA GLU A 195 -9.88 5.45 -7.35
C GLU A 195 -9.58 5.83 -5.90
N ASN A 196 -10.60 5.96 -5.04
CA ASN A 196 -10.45 6.26 -3.62
C ASN A 196 -10.41 5.00 -2.74
N THR A 197 -10.47 3.78 -3.29
CA THR A 197 -10.47 2.53 -2.51
C THR A 197 -9.34 2.52 -1.47
N PHE A 198 -9.66 2.10 -0.24
CA PHE A 198 -8.70 2.10 0.87
C PHE A 198 -8.49 0.74 1.52
N ILE A 199 -9.46 -0.18 1.43
CA ILE A 199 -9.34 -1.57 1.91
C ILE A 199 -9.93 -2.52 0.87
N ILE A 200 -9.24 -3.63 0.64
CA ILE A 200 -9.73 -4.77 -0.13
C ILE A 200 -9.45 -6.03 0.71
N GLU A 201 -10.50 -6.78 1.00
CA GLU A 201 -10.46 -7.94 1.87
C GLU A 201 -11.19 -9.12 1.24
N ARG A 202 -10.65 -10.33 1.40
CA ARG A 202 -11.36 -11.56 1.10
C ARG A 202 -12.04 -12.04 2.38
N SER A 203 -13.37 -11.94 2.43
CA SER A 203 -14.17 -12.34 3.60
C SER A 203 -14.50 -13.84 3.60
N SER A 204 -14.59 -14.44 2.42
CA SER A 204 -14.68 -15.90 2.22
C SER A 204 -14.09 -16.28 0.86
N GLU A 205 -14.03 -17.57 0.55
CA GLU A 205 -13.52 -18.05 -0.74
C GLU A 205 -14.14 -17.29 -1.93
N ASN A 206 -15.44 -17.00 -1.85
CA ASN A 206 -16.21 -16.44 -2.96
C ASN A 206 -16.70 -15.01 -2.69
N LEU A 207 -16.19 -14.34 -1.66
CA LEU A 207 -16.67 -13.02 -1.24
C LEU A 207 -15.52 -12.07 -0.98
N TRP A 208 -15.50 -10.99 -1.74
CA TRP A 208 -14.62 -9.85 -1.55
C TRP A 208 -15.36 -8.66 -0.97
N VAL A 209 -14.67 -7.89 -0.16
CA VAL A 209 -15.16 -6.65 0.45
C VAL A 209 -14.20 -5.54 0.04
N ILE A 210 -14.75 -4.53 -0.62
CA ILE A 210 -14.02 -3.34 -1.08
C ILE A 210 -14.59 -2.13 -0.37
N CYS A 211 -13.74 -1.40 0.34
CA CYS A 211 -14.16 -0.19 1.05
C CYS A 211 -13.69 1.05 0.30
N VAL A 212 -14.63 1.97 0.01
CA VAL A 212 -14.39 3.23 -0.69
C VAL A 212 -14.87 4.40 0.18
N PRO A 213 -14.00 5.33 0.59
CA PRO A 213 -14.38 6.41 1.48
C PRO A 213 -15.15 7.48 0.69
N LEU A 214 -16.20 8.02 1.29
CA LEU A 214 -16.93 9.18 0.75
C LEU A 214 -16.28 10.49 1.17
N THR A 215 -15.74 10.51 2.38
CA THR A 215 -15.18 11.69 3.03
C THR A 215 -13.77 11.39 3.53
N GLU A 216 -13.22 12.29 4.34
CA GLU A 216 -11.95 12.08 5.03
C GLU A 216 -11.95 10.82 5.91
N PRO A 217 -10.76 10.29 6.26
CA PRO A 217 -10.63 9.14 7.16
C PRO A 217 -11.46 9.29 8.44
N GLY A 218 -12.15 8.23 8.84
CA GLY A 218 -13.07 8.25 9.98
C GLY A 218 -14.51 8.68 9.64
N GLY A 219 -14.77 9.14 8.42
CA GLY A 219 -16.12 9.41 7.94
C GLY A 219 -16.76 8.26 7.17
N LEU A 220 -17.91 8.53 6.54
CA LEU A 220 -18.71 7.53 5.83
C LEU A 220 -17.91 6.84 4.72
N TYR A 221 -18.17 5.55 4.53
CA TYR A 221 -17.62 4.77 3.42
C TYR A 221 -18.66 3.83 2.83
N TRP A 222 -18.42 3.42 1.60
CA TRP A 222 -19.12 2.34 0.94
C TRP A 222 -18.37 1.03 1.14
N GLU A 223 -19.06 0.05 1.69
CA GLU A 223 -18.69 -1.36 1.68
C GLU A 223 -19.33 -2.00 0.45
N ILE A 224 -18.51 -2.43 -0.50
CA ILE A 224 -18.93 -3.11 -1.72
C ILE A 224 -18.58 -4.58 -1.55
N ARG A 225 -19.61 -5.42 -1.44
CA ARG A 225 -19.47 -6.87 -1.38
C ARG A 225 -19.57 -7.44 -2.78
N VAL A 226 -18.55 -8.16 -3.19
CA VAL A 226 -18.37 -8.70 -4.53
C VAL A 226 -18.34 -10.22 -4.42
N SER A 227 -19.42 -10.86 -4.86
CA SER A 227 -19.53 -12.32 -4.84
C SER A 227 -19.07 -12.89 -6.17
N VAL A 228 -18.09 -13.78 -6.12
CA VAL A 228 -17.49 -14.44 -7.29
C VAL A 228 -17.81 -15.92 -7.21
N ASP A 229 -18.36 -16.49 -8.28
CA ASP A 229 -18.59 -17.92 -8.44
C ASP A 229 -17.66 -18.52 -9.52
N THR A 230 -17.91 -19.76 -9.91
CA THR A 230 -17.12 -20.47 -10.93
C THR A 230 -17.24 -19.88 -12.33
N GLU A 231 -18.32 -19.16 -12.63
CA GLU A 231 -18.57 -18.51 -13.93
C GLU A 231 -18.10 -17.05 -13.95
N GLY A 232 -17.69 -16.51 -12.81
CA GLY A 232 -17.21 -15.13 -12.66
C GLY A 232 -18.02 -14.41 -11.59
N LEU A 233 -18.42 -13.17 -11.83
CA LEU A 233 -19.20 -12.47 -10.83
C LEU A 233 -20.67 -12.89 -10.83
N SER A 234 -21.18 -13.24 -9.65
CA SER A 234 -22.60 -13.48 -9.42
C SER A 234 -23.37 -12.25 -8.94
N SER A 235 -22.80 -11.49 -7.99
CA SER A 235 -23.53 -10.39 -7.35
C SER A 235 -22.66 -9.29 -6.75
N LEU A 236 -23.26 -8.10 -6.66
CA LEU A 236 -22.78 -6.95 -5.92
C LEU A 236 -23.79 -6.55 -4.86
N ALA A 237 -23.32 -6.30 -3.64
CA ALA A 237 -24.09 -5.62 -2.61
C ALA A 237 -23.35 -4.36 -2.16
N LEU A 238 -24.01 -3.22 -2.32
CA LEU A 238 -23.50 -1.90 -2.02
C LEU A 238 -24.07 -1.46 -0.68
N ARG A 239 -23.22 -1.22 0.31
CA ARG A 239 -23.65 -0.81 1.64
C ARG A 239 -22.93 0.43 2.13
N GLN A 240 -23.66 1.48 2.49
CA GLN A 240 -23.04 2.62 3.17
C GLN A 240 -22.88 2.30 4.65
N ARG A 241 -21.69 2.53 5.20
CA ARG A 241 -21.36 2.29 6.60
C ARG A 241 -20.73 3.51 7.25
N ILE A 242 -21.01 3.66 8.53
CA ILE A 242 -20.25 4.51 9.44
C ILE A 242 -19.12 3.64 9.99
N PRO A 243 -17.85 4.09 9.99
CA PRO A 243 -16.78 3.40 10.68
C PRO A 243 -17.15 3.15 12.15
N ALA A 244 -16.68 2.03 12.71
CA ALA A 244 -16.81 1.84 14.15
C ALA A 244 -16.14 3.03 14.88
N PRO A 245 -16.74 3.58 15.96
CA PRO A 245 -16.08 4.59 16.76
C PRO A 245 -14.80 3.97 17.35
N PHE A 246 -13.67 4.64 17.13
CA PHE A 246 -12.38 4.29 17.72
C PHE A 246 -12.22 5.02 19.05
#